data_AF-A0A8J4YB14-F1
#
_entry.id   AF-A0A8J4YB14-F1
#
_cell.length_a   1.000
_cell.length_b   1.000
_cell.length_c   1.000
_cell.angle_alpha   90.00
_cell.angle_beta   90.00
_cell.angle_gamma   90.00
#
_symmetry.space_group_name_H-M   'P 1'
#
loop_
_entity.id
_entity.type
_entity.pdbx_description
1 polymer ?
#
loop_
_entity_poly.entity_id
_entity_poly.type
_entity_poly.pdbx_seq_one_letter_code
_entity_poly.pdbx_strand_id
1 'polypeptide(L)'
;MPAALHRVESAAKLLEEASSLLKADPYSQPARKKLIEGARGILQGTSALLLCFDESEVRKIIRECKKVLDYLAVAEVIETMEDLVQFVKDLSPCLTRVSRDVDARQQELTHQVHREILVRCLEGVKTLSPILICSMKIFIQIFHQGGKGIAEAAENRNYLTGRMSDEFNEIIRVLQLTTYDEEEWDADNLTVMKKALNAIDGKAQAAHDWLQVRQHHHTLLHQTVPLILWPVDFIAHVIIMHSLICELQDGCMYVLTYLLIRFIHLKHVWTKLLHSHICVSVSV
;
A
#
# COMPACT_ATOMS: atom_id res chain seq x y z
N MET A 1 19.24 14.70 22.51
CA MET A 1 18.97 16.00 23.17
C MET A 1 20.23 16.72 23.70
N PRO A 2 21.08 16.15 24.59
CA PRO A 2 22.22 16.91 25.18
C PRO A 2 23.17 17.53 24.14
N ALA A 3 23.48 16.80 23.07
CA ALA A 3 24.33 17.30 21.98
C ALA A 3 23.71 18.50 21.23
N ALA A 4 22.38 18.54 21.07
CA ALA A 4 21.69 19.65 20.42
C ALA A 4 21.77 20.93 21.28
N LEU A 5 21.57 20.80 22.60
CA LEU A 5 21.70 21.91 23.56
C LEU A 5 23.12 22.48 23.57
N HIS A 6 24.14 21.61 23.66
CA HIS A 6 25.54 22.04 23.62
C HIS A 6 25.86 22.78 22.31
N ARG A 7 25.29 22.35 21.18
CA ARG A 7 25.45 23.02 19.88
C ARG A 7 24.86 24.43 19.88
N VAL A 8 23.65 24.60 20.43
CA VAL A 8 23.01 25.92 20.57
C VAL A 8 23.83 26.82 21.49
N GLU A 9 24.31 26.31 22.63
CA GLU A 9 25.12 27.08 23.57
C GLU A 9 26.45 27.53 22.95
N SER A 10 27.14 26.63 22.26
CA SER A 10 28.40 26.94 21.57
C SER A 10 28.18 27.98 20.46
N ALA A 11 27.09 27.84 19.72
CA ALA A 11 26.72 28.80 18.67
C ALA A 11 26.36 30.18 19.23
N ALA A 12 25.70 30.25 20.39
CA ALA A 12 25.41 31.51 21.07
C ALA A 12 26.70 32.23 21.51
N LYS A 13 27.69 31.51 22.04
CA LYS A 13 29.01 32.07 22.37
C LYS A 13 29.71 32.65 21.14
N LEU A 14 29.66 31.96 19.99
CA LEU A 14 30.20 32.48 18.73
C LEU A 14 29.51 33.78 18.28
N LEU A 15 28.20 33.90 18.47
CA LEU A 15 27.45 35.12 18.14
C LEU A 15 27.80 36.28 19.07
N GLU A 16 27.98 36.02 20.37
CA GLU A 16 28.42 37.02 21.34
C GLU A 16 29.83 37.53 21.01
N GLU A 17 30.76 36.62 20.71
CA GLU A 17 32.13 36.97 20.27
C GLU A 17 32.12 37.72 18.93
N ALA A 18 31.27 37.35 17.99
CA ALA A 18 31.13 38.07 16.72
C ALA A 18 30.62 39.50 16.95
N SER A 19 29.64 39.67 17.84
CA SER A 19 29.07 40.97 18.19
C SER A 19 30.12 41.90 18.82
N SER A 20 30.92 41.38 19.77
CA SER A 20 31.98 42.17 20.42
C SER A 20 33.06 42.61 19.43
N LEU A 21 33.46 41.73 18.51
CA LEU A 21 34.43 42.04 17.47
C LEU A 21 33.90 43.07 16.45
N LEU A 22 32.65 42.92 16.00
CA LEU A 22 32.04 43.88 15.05
C LEU A 22 31.81 45.26 15.67
N LYS A 23 31.57 45.32 16.99
CA LYS A 23 31.46 46.58 17.72
C LYS A 23 32.80 47.33 17.74
N ALA A 24 33.92 46.62 17.83
CA ALA A 24 35.26 47.21 17.81
C ALA A 24 35.74 47.55 16.38
N ASP A 25 35.50 46.67 15.42
CA ASP A 25 35.84 46.84 14.01
C ASP A 25 34.70 46.32 13.08
N PRO A 26 33.92 47.23 12.46
CA PRO A 26 32.82 46.87 11.56
C PRO A 26 33.25 46.09 10.30
N TYR A 27 34.53 46.14 9.92
CA TYR A 27 35.05 45.48 8.71
C TYR A 27 35.80 44.18 9.00
N SER A 28 35.80 43.72 10.27
CA SER A 28 36.49 42.52 10.73
C SER A 28 35.98 41.25 10.03
N GLN A 29 36.84 40.64 9.20
CA GLN A 29 36.56 39.37 8.51
C GLN A 29 36.40 38.18 9.49
N PRO A 30 37.24 38.01 10.53
CA PRO A 30 37.04 36.96 11.53
C PRO A 30 35.70 37.05 12.24
N ALA A 31 35.22 38.27 12.51
CA ALA A 31 33.92 38.49 13.15
C ALA A 31 32.76 38.04 12.26
N ARG A 32 32.81 38.35 10.95
CA ARG A 32 31.82 37.88 9.97
C ARG A 32 31.79 36.35 9.86
N LYS A 33 32.96 35.70 9.90
CA LYS A 33 33.03 34.23 9.91
C LYS A 33 32.35 33.63 11.15
N LYS A 34 32.66 34.14 12.34
CA LYS A 34 32.02 33.71 13.59
C LYS A 34 30.51 33.95 13.59
N LEU A 35 30.06 35.08 13.04
CA LEU A 35 28.62 35.38 12.89
C LEU A 35 27.92 34.33 12.03
N ILE A 36 28.49 33.96 10.88
CA ILE A 36 27.91 32.96 9.98
C ILE A 36 27.88 31.57 10.63
N GLU A 37 28.99 31.16 11.27
CA GLU A 37 29.08 29.87 11.96
C GLU A 37 28.12 29.79 13.15
N GLY A 38 28.05 30.85 13.96
CA GLY A 38 27.10 30.97 15.06
C GLY A 38 25.65 30.91 14.58
N ALA A 39 25.28 31.68 13.55
CA ALA A 39 23.93 31.68 13.00
C ALA A 39 23.53 30.29 12.46
N ARG A 40 24.43 29.63 11.72
CA ARG A 40 24.22 28.25 11.24
C ARG A 40 24.07 27.27 12.41
N GLY A 41 24.91 27.41 13.44
CA GLY A 41 24.89 26.57 14.62
C GLY A 41 23.58 26.68 15.40
N ILE A 42 23.01 27.88 15.54
CA ILE A 42 21.70 28.11 16.17
C ILE A 42 20.59 27.43 15.38
N LEU A 43 20.54 27.64 14.05
CA LEU A 43 19.52 27.03 13.20
C LEU A 43 19.55 25.49 13.29
N GLN A 44 20.74 24.90 13.12
CA GLN A 44 20.93 23.46 13.18
C GLN A 44 20.65 22.89 14.57
N GLY A 45 21.12 23.56 15.62
CA GLY A 45 20.92 23.13 17.00
C GLY A 45 19.44 23.16 17.41
N THR A 46 18.72 24.21 17.02
CA THR A 46 17.28 24.35 17.29
C THR A 46 16.48 23.30 16.52
N SER A 47 16.78 23.09 15.23
CA SER A 47 16.15 22.03 14.43
C SER A 47 16.37 20.65 15.06
N ALA A 48 17.60 20.31 15.44
CA ALA A 48 17.92 19.04 16.09
C ALA A 48 17.21 18.87 17.45
N LEU A 49 17.03 19.96 18.21
CA LEU A 49 16.31 19.93 19.47
C LEU A 49 14.81 19.65 19.25
N LEU A 50 14.18 20.34 18.31
CA LEU A 50 12.77 20.13 17.97
C LEU A 50 12.52 18.70 17.47
N LEU A 51 13.39 18.17 16.61
CA LEU A 51 13.33 16.78 16.16
C LEU A 51 13.45 15.79 17.34
N CYS A 52 14.36 16.03 18.29
CA CYS A 52 14.46 15.16 19.48
C CYS A 52 13.16 15.11 20.29
N PHE A 53 12.46 16.24 20.43
CA PHE A 53 11.17 16.30 21.11
C PHE A 53 10.10 15.56 20.31
N ASP A 54 10.00 15.84 19.02
CA ASP A 54 9.03 15.22 18.12
C ASP A 54 9.16 13.68 18.11
N GLU A 55 10.38 13.17 17.91
CA GLU A 55 10.66 11.74 17.97
C GLU A 55 10.27 11.11 19.31
N SER A 56 10.36 11.88 20.41
CA SER A 56 9.98 11.38 21.74
C SER A 56 8.48 11.21 21.90
N GLU A 57 7.69 12.10 21.31
CA GLU A 57 6.22 11.98 21.23
C GLU A 57 5.84 10.82 20.31
N VAL A 58 6.45 10.71 19.14
CA VAL A 58 6.26 9.58 18.22
C VAL A 58 6.55 8.24 18.92
N ARG A 59 7.64 8.13 19.69
CA ARG A 59 7.95 6.92 20.47
C ARG A 59 6.92 6.60 21.56
N LYS A 60 6.16 7.57 22.08
CA LYS A 60 5.05 7.29 23.01
C LYS A 60 3.90 6.62 22.27
N ILE A 61 3.52 7.15 21.11
CA ILE A 61 2.43 6.60 20.29
C ILE A 61 2.77 5.18 19.83
N ILE A 62 3.98 4.96 19.29
CA ILE A 62 4.43 3.64 18.83
C ILE A 62 4.41 2.59 19.96
N ARG A 63 4.74 2.98 21.19
CA ARG A 63 4.66 2.05 22.34
C ARG A 63 3.23 1.60 22.61
N GLU A 64 2.23 2.48 22.45
CA GLU A 64 0.83 2.09 22.59
C GLU A 64 0.37 1.21 21.43
N CYS A 65 0.81 1.46 20.19
CA CYS A 65 0.55 0.56 19.05
C CYS A 65 1.12 -0.84 19.29
N LYS A 66 2.36 -0.93 19.79
CA LYS A 66 3.00 -2.22 20.10
C LYS A 66 2.27 -3.00 21.20
N LYS A 67 1.73 -2.32 22.23
CA LYS A 67 0.87 -2.99 23.22
C LYS A 67 -0.35 -3.64 22.59
N VAL A 68 -0.97 -2.98 21.59
CA VAL A 68 -2.09 -3.59 20.85
C VAL A 68 -1.63 -4.83 20.07
N LEU A 69 -0.49 -4.75 19.39
CA LEU A 69 0.10 -5.90 18.69
C LEU A 69 0.39 -7.07 19.65
N ASP A 70 0.88 -6.79 20.86
CA ASP A 70 1.13 -7.81 21.89
C ASP A 70 -0.16 -8.52 22.32
N TYR A 71 -1.27 -7.77 22.46
CA TYR A 71 -2.59 -8.37 22.69
C TYR A 71 -3.08 -9.18 21.49
N LEU A 72 -2.93 -8.66 20.26
CA LEU A 72 -3.34 -9.39 19.05
C LEU A 72 -2.59 -10.72 18.90
N ALA A 73 -1.33 -10.80 19.32
CA ALA A 73 -0.54 -12.03 19.28
C ALA A 73 -1.12 -13.17 20.14
N VAL A 74 -1.85 -12.85 21.22
CA VAL A 74 -2.51 -13.87 22.06
C VAL A 74 -3.94 -14.19 21.62
N ALA A 75 -4.44 -13.56 20.55
CA ALA A 75 -5.80 -13.80 20.07
C ALA A 75 -6.03 -15.26 19.62
N GLU A 76 -4.98 -15.97 19.20
CA GLU A 76 -5.11 -17.33 18.68
C GLU A 76 -5.36 -18.40 19.74
N VAL A 77 -4.96 -18.14 21.00
CA VAL A 77 -5.07 -19.08 22.12
C VAL A 77 -6.34 -18.87 22.96
N ILE A 78 -7.18 -17.91 22.60
CA ILE A 78 -8.42 -17.62 23.33
C ILE A 78 -9.50 -18.62 22.92
N GLU A 79 -9.91 -19.47 23.87
CA GLU A 79 -10.85 -20.58 23.66
C GLU A 79 -12.12 -20.47 24.51
N THR A 80 -12.19 -19.57 25.50
CA THR A 80 -13.36 -19.41 26.39
C THR A 80 -14.02 -18.03 26.27
N MET A 81 -15.30 -17.94 26.64
CA MET A 81 -16.04 -16.67 26.60
C MET A 81 -15.54 -15.71 27.69
N GLU A 82 -15.17 -16.25 28.85
CA GLU A 82 -14.58 -15.51 29.97
C GLU A 82 -13.27 -14.83 29.54
N ASP A 83 -12.39 -15.58 28.87
CA ASP A 83 -11.13 -15.05 28.35
C ASP A 83 -11.35 -14.01 27.24
N LEU A 84 -12.34 -14.22 26.36
CA LEU A 84 -12.72 -13.23 25.35
C LEU A 84 -13.20 -11.93 26.00
N VAL A 85 -14.04 -12.01 27.04
CA VAL A 85 -14.50 -10.82 27.77
C VAL A 85 -13.33 -10.09 28.41
N GLN A 86 -12.37 -10.80 28.98
CA GLN A 86 -11.17 -10.20 29.56
C GLN A 86 -10.29 -9.55 28.48
N PHE A 87 -10.06 -10.23 27.37
CA PHE A 87 -9.36 -9.69 26.21
C PHE A 87 -9.96 -8.37 25.72
N VAL A 88 -11.29 -8.30 25.58
CA VAL A 88 -11.98 -7.08 25.15
C VAL A 88 -11.81 -5.95 26.17
N LYS A 89 -11.86 -6.26 27.48
CA LYS A 89 -11.66 -5.26 28.55
C LYS A 89 -10.25 -4.67 28.53
N ASP A 90 -9.25 -5.48 28.19
CA ASP A 90 -7.85 -5.05 28.18
C ASP A 90 -7.47 -4.35 26.86
N LEU A 91 -7.98 -4.84 25.73
CA LEU A 91 -7.69 -4.31 24.40
C LEU A 91 -8.40 -2.97 24.14
N SER A 92 -9.68 -2.85 24.52
CA SER A 92 -10.52 -1.70 24.15
C SER A 92 -9.94 -0.35 24.61
N PRO A 93 -9.45 -0.19 25.87
CA PRO A 93 -8.80 1.04 26.32
C PRO A 93 -7.53 1.39 25.52
N CYS A 94 -6.75 0.39 25.12
CA CYS A 94 -5.56 0.58 24.28
C CYS A 94 -5.93 1.06 22.89
N LEU A 95 -6.95 0.46 22.25
CA LEU A 95 -7.45 0.91 20.95
C LEU A 95 -7.96 2.34 20.99
N THR A 96 -8.75 2.71 22.01
CA THR A 96 -9.23 4.10 22.17
C THR A 96 -8.08 5.08 22.34
N ARG A 97 -7.03 4.70 23.11
CA ARG A 97 -5.86 5.55 23.30
C ARG A 97 -5.08 5.75 22.00
N VAL A 98 -4.75 4.67 21.28
CA VAL A 98 -4.05 4.75 20.00
C VAL A 98 -4.86 5.55 18.99
N SER A 99 -6.18 5.30 18.89
CA SER A 99 -7.03 6.05 17.97
C SER A 99 -7.02 7.56 18.24
N ARG A 100 -6.99 7.97 19.51
CA ARG A 100 -6.93 9.40 19.86
C ARG A 100 -5.55 9.99 19.56
N ASP A 101 -4.50 9.29 19.95
CA ASP A 101 -3.13 9.82 19.86
C ASP A 101 -2.67 9.89 18.39
N VAL A 102 -3.06 8.92 17.55
CA VAL A 102 -2.80 8.96 16.10
C VAL A 102 -3.67 10.01 15.41
N ASP A 103 -4.92 10.20 15.83
CA ASP A 103 -5.79 11.27 15.28
C ASP A 103 -5.29 12.68 15.63
N ALA A 104 -4.78 12.87 16.85
CA ALA A 104 -4.11 14.13 17.20
C ALA A 104 -2.84 14.31 16.36
N ARG A 105 -2.03 13.26 16.20
CA ARG A 105 -0.77 13.33 15.46
C ARG A 105 -0.97 13.66 13.99
N GLN A 106 -1.95 13.06 13.32
CA GLN A 106 -2.16 13.33 11.89
C GLN A 106 -2.50 14.80 11.63
N GLN A 107 -3.14 15.51 12.58
CA GLN A 107 -3.46 16.93 12.43
C GLN A 107 -2.21 17.83 12.48
N GLU A 108 -1.15 17.39 13.16
CA GLU A 108 0.11 18.13 13.29
C GLU A 108 1.08 17.89 12.12
N LEU A 109 0.91 16.80 11.38
CA LEU A 109 1.77 16.49 10.24
C LEU A 109 1.55 17.51 9.14
N THR A 110 2.63 17.98 8.52
CA THR A 110 2.55 18.90 7.37
C THR A 110 2.28 18.16 6.05
N HIS A 111 2.72 16.90 5.94
CA HIS A 111 2.63 16.10 4.72
C HIS A 111 1.27 15.38 4.59
N GLN A 112 0.45 15.80 3.62
CA GLN A 112 -0.93 15.31 3.44
C GLN A 112 -1.02 13.81 3.23
N VAL A 113 -0.12 13.21 2.43
CA VAL A 113 -0.16 11.78 2.13
C VAL A 113 -0.01 10.94 3.41
N HIS A 114 0.90 11.32 4.30
CA HIS A 114 1.05 10.63 5.59
C HIS A 114 -0.21 10.77 6.46
N ARG A 115 -0.87 11.94 6.45
CA ARG A 115 -2.16 12.13 7.13
C ARG A 115 -3.21 11.15 6.61
N GLU A 116 -3.34 11.08 5.29
CA GLU A 116 -4.33 10.21 4.63
C GLU A 116 -4.10 8.74 4.93
N ILE A 117 -2.84 8.27 4.91
CA ILE A 117 -2.52 6.89 5.26
C ILE A 117 -2.88 6.60 6.73
N LEU A 118 -2.51 7.49 7.67
CA LEU A 118 -2.84 7.30 9.09
C LEU A 118 -4.35 7.28 9.33
N VAL A 119 -5.10 8.16 8.68
CA VAL A 119 -6.57 8.20 8.75
C VAL A 119 -7.18 6.91 8.19
N ARG A 120 -6.71 6.45 7.02
CA ARG A 120 -7.16 5.19 6.41
C ARG A 120 -6.91 4.01 7.34
N CYS A 121 -5.70 3.88 7.89
CA CYS A 121 -5.36 2.80 8.80
C CYS A 121 -6.21 2.81 10.07
N LEU A 122 -6.44 4.00 10.65
CA LEU A 122 -7.32 4.14 11.82
C LEU A 122 -8.76 3.70 11.51
N GLU A 123 -9.29 4.04 10.35
CA GLU A 123 -10.63 3.61 9.95
C GLU A 123 -10.71 2.10 9.71
N GLY A 124 -9.65 1.52 9.13
CA GLY A 124 -9.47 0.08 9.01
C GLY A 124 -9.51 -0.61 10.38
N VAL A 125 -8.76 -0.10 11.37
CA VAL A 125 -8.74 -0.63 12.74
C VAL A 125 -10.12 -0.54 13.41
N LYS A 126 -10.82 0.61 13.28
CA LYS A 126 -12.17 0.79 13.85
C LYS A 126 -13.18 -0.18 13.26
N THR A 127 -13.07 -0.46 11.96
CA THR A 127 -13.92 -1.42 11.26
C THR A 127 -13.59 -2.86 11.65
N LEU A 128 -12.31 -3.21 11.70
CA LEU A 128 -11.85 -4.58 11.99
C LEU A 128 -12.09 -5.01 13.44
N SER A 129 -11.97 -4.09 14.41
CA SER A 129 -12.09 -4.40 15.84
C SER A 129 -13.38 -5.16 16.22
N PRO A 130 -14.60 -4.66 15.92
CA PRO A 130 -15.83 -5.40 16.24
C PRO A 130 -15.97 -6.70 15.42
N ILE A 131 -15.45 -6.74 14.19
CA ILE A 131 -15.49 -7.93 13.33
C ILE A 131 -14.60 -9.04 13.92
N LEU A 132 -13.41 -8.70 14.41
CA LEU A 132 -12.50 -9.62 15.08
C LEU A 132 -13.14 -10.20 16.34
N ILE A 133 -13.73 -9.34 17.20
CA ILE A 133 -14.43 -9.80 18.42
C ILE A 133 -15.56 -10.76 18.07
N CYS A 134 -16.34 -10.46 17.03
CA CYS A 134 -17.40 -11.34 16.54
C CYS A 134 -16.85 -12.68 16.03
N SER A 135 -15.77 -12.66 15.25
CA SER A 135 -15.10 -13.85 14.73
C SER A 135 -14.58 -14.75 15.85
N MET A 136 -13.92 -14.18 16.88
CA MET A 136 -13.47 -14.90 18.07
C MET A 136 -14.66 -15.53 18.82
N LYS A 137 -15.76 -14.79 18.97
CA LYS A 137 -16.98 -15.30 19.61
C LYS A 137 -17.54 -16.52 18.87
N ILE A 138 -17.61 -16.46 17.54
CA ILE A 138 -18.09 -17.57 16.71
C ILE A 138 -17.15 -18.77 16.83
N PHE A 139 -15.83 -18.56 16.78
CA PHE A 139 -14.83 -19.61 16.99
C PHE A 139 -15.06 -20.35 18.32
N ILE A 140 -15.18 -19.63 19.44
CA ILE A 140 -15.41 -20.21 20.77
C ILE A 140 -16.70 -21.04 20.82
N GLN A 141 -17.77 -20.56 20.18
CA GLN A 141 -19.05 -21.27 20.13
C GLN A 141 -18.95 -22.60 19.37
N ILE A 142 -18.28 -22.61 18.22
CA ILE A 142 -18.08 -23.82 17.41
C ILE A 142 -17.13 -24.79 18.10
N PHE A 143 -16.07 -24.27 18.73
CA PHE A 143 -15.09 -25.05 19.49
C PHE A 143 -15.74 -25.87 20.60
N HIS A 144 -16.60 -25.25 21.42
CA HIS A 144 -17.32 -25.93 22.50
C HIS A 144 -18.38 -26.92 22.00
N GLN A 145 -18.97 -26.67 20.83
CA GLN A 145 -19.96 -27.57 20.23
C GLN A 145 -19.33 -28.80 19.57
N GLY A 146 -18.00 -28.88 19.47
CA GLY A 146 -17.30 -29.96 18.77
C GLY A 146 -17.70 -30.07 17.29
N GLY A 147 -18.14 -28.95 16.71
CA GLY A 147 -18.76 -28.91 15.38
C GLY A 147 -17.76 -29.08 14.23
N LYS A 148 -18.27 -29.47 13.06
CA LYS A 148 -17.53 -29.32 11.80
C LYS A 148 -17.38 -27.81 11.53
N GLY A 149 -16.16 -27.35 11.21
CA GLY A 149 -15.87 -25.94 10.90
C GLY A 149 -14.97 -25.19 11.89
N ILE A 150 -14.43 -25.85 12.92
CA ILE A 150 -13.46 -25.23 13.85
C ILE A 150 -12.26 -24.63 13.10
N ALA A 151 -11.72 -25.37 12.12
CA ALA A 151 -10.57 -24.93 11.33
C ALA A 151 -10.89 -23.65 10.53
N GLU A 152 -12.05 -23.59 9.87
CA GLU A 152 -12.50 -22.43 9.11
C GLU A 152 -12.70 -21.20 10.01
N ALA A 153 -13.29 -21.40 11.20
CA ALA A 153 -13.48 -20.33 12.17
C ALA A 153 -12.14 -19.82 12.73
N ALA A 154 -11.18 -20.71 13.00
CA ALA A 154 -9.84 -20.36 13.44
C ALA A 154 -9.08 -19.58 12.36
N GLU A 155 -9.16 -20.03 11.10
CA GLU A 155 -8.53 -19.35 9.96
C GLU A 155 -9.10 -17.94 9.76
N ASN A 156 -10.43 -17.77 9.84
CA ASN A 156 -11.07 -16.46 9.74
C ASN A 156 -10.65 -15.51 10.88
N ARG A 157 -10.54 -16.01 12.12
CA ARG A 157 -10.00 -15.23 13.25
C ARG A 157 -8.55 -14.81 12.99
N ASN A 158 -7.70 -15.75 12.60
CA ASN A 158 -6.27 -15.49 12.37
C ASN A 158 -6.05 -14.50 11.21
N TYR A 159 -6.86 -14.60 10.15
CA TYR A 159 -6.88 -13.63 9.06
C TYR A 159 -7.22 -12.21 9.54
N LEU A 160 -8.25 -12.06 10.38
CA LEU A 160 -8.64 -10.75 10.93
C LEU A 160 -7.59 -10.19 11.89
N THR A 161 -6.99 -11.03 12.73
CA THR A 161 -5.86 -10.64 13.60
C THR A 161 -4.67 -10.17 12.77
N GLY A 162 -4.32 -10.89 11.71
CA GLY A 162 -3.25 -10.52 10.78
C GLY A 162 -3.52 -9.19 10.10
N ARG A 163 -4.72 -9.02 9.51
CA ARG A 163 -5.12 -7.76 8.88
C ARG A 163 -5.08 -6.57 9.83
N MET A 164 -5.57 -6.73 11.07
CA MET A 164 -5.54 -5.66 12.06
C MET A 164 -4.10 -5.33 12.47
N SER A 165 -3.23 -6.35 12.56
CA SER A 165 -1.80 -6.17 12.83
C SER A 165 -1.08 -5.42 11.70
N ASP A 166 -1.43 -5.71 10.44
CA ASP A 166 -0.90 -5.00 9.28
C ASP A 166 -1.22 -3.50 9.33
N GLU A 167 -2.45 -3.12 9.70
CA GLU A 167 -2.81 -1.71 9.85
C GLU A 167 -2.01 -1.02 10.97
N PHE A 168 -1.74 -1.70 12.10
CA PHE A 168 -0.88 -1.15 13.15
C PHE A 168 0.58 -1.02 12.72
N ASN A 169 1.12 -2.00 11.99
CA ASN A 169 2.48 -1.93 11.46
C ASN A 169 2.61 -0.79 10.45
N GLU A 170 1.59 -0.54 9.63
CA GLU A 170 1.57 0.60 8.71
C GLU A 170 1.49 1.93 9.45
N ILE A 171 0.68 2.04 10.51
CA ILE A 171 0.67 3.22 11.39
C ILE A 171 2.07 3.47 11.98
N ILE A 172 2.73 2.42 12.51
CA ILE A 172 4.07 2.55 13.09
C ILE A 172 5.06 3.03 12.03
N ARG A 173 5.03 2.45 10.82
CA ARG A 173 5.91 2.84 9.71
C ARG A 173 5.74 4.31 9.36
N VAL A 174 4.50 4.76 9.14
CA VAL A 174 4.21 6.14 8.71
C VAL A 174 4.55 7.16 9.78
N LEU A 175 4.33 6.85 11.07
CA LEU A 175 4.69 7.74 12.17
C LEU A 175 6.20 8.02 12.27
N GLN A 176 7.04 7.17 11.68
CA GLN A 176 8.49 7.31 11.69
C GLN A 176 9.06 8.02 10.45
N LEU A 177 8.21 8.39 9.48
CA LEU A 177 8.65 9.12 8.29
C LEU A 177 8.94 10.58 8.65
N THR A 178 10.21 10.96 8.55
CA THR A 178 10.69 12.33 8.82
C THR A 178 11.02 13.11 7.55
N THR A 179 11.05 12.45 6.40
CA THR A 179 11.46 13.01 5.11
C THR A 179 10.39 12.80 4.06
N TYR A 180 10.41 13.70 3.09
CA TYR A 180 9.64 13.59 1.86
C TYR A 180 10.35 12.60 0.94
N ASP A 181 9.75 11.44 0.73
CA ASP A 181 10.09 10.57 -0.40
C ASP A 181 9.02 10.76 -1.47
N GLU A 182 9.35 11.45 -2.56
CA GLU A 182 8.51 11.49 -3.76
C GLU A 182 8.42 10.12 -4.44
N GLU A 183 9.37 9.22 -4.17
CA GLU A 183 9.59 8.02 -4.99
C GLU A 183 8.97 6.74 -4.40
N GLU A 184 8.38 6.75 -3.20
CA GLU A 184 8.11 5.52 -2.46
C GLU A 184 6.65 5.27 -2.06
N TRP A 185 5.71 5.45 -3.00
CA TRP A 185 4.37 4.87 -2.86
C TRP A 185 4.07 3.81 -3.93
N ASP A 186 4.86 2.74 -3.91
CA ASP A 186 4.62 1.49 -4.63
C ASP A 186 3.71 0.48 -3.87
N ALA A 187 3.25 0.83 -2.66
CA ALA A 187 2.37 -0.06 -1.87
C ALA A 187 1.00 -0.29 -2.56
N ASP A 188 0.51 0.72 -3.29
CA ASP A 188 -0.67 0.55 -4.15
C ASP A 188 -0.38 -0.39 -5.32
N ASN A 189 0.84 -0.37 -5.88
CA ASN A 189 1.23 -1.25 -6.98
C ASN A 189 1.21 -2.72 -6.55
N LEU A 190 1.71 -3.08 -5.37
CA LEU A 190 1.65 -4.47 -4.88
C LEU A 190 0.20 -4.94 -4.63
N THR A 191 -0.66 -4.06 -4.11
CA THR A 191 -2.07 -4.37 -3.85
C THR A 191 -2.86 -4.52 -5.14
N VAL A 192 -2.64 -3.62 -6.10
CA VAL A 192 -3.18 -3.69 -7.47
C VAL A 192 -2.69 -4.95 -8.17
N MET A 193 -1.41 -5.30 -8.05
CA MET A 193 -0.84 -6.53 -8.62
C MET A 193 -1.45 -7.79 -8.01
N LYS A 194 -1.62 -7.86 -6.68
CA LYS A 194 -2.30 -8.99 -6.03
C LYS A 194 -3.76 -9.11 -6.46
N LYS A 195 -4.47 -7.99 -6.60
CA LYS A 195 -5.85 -7.96 -7.09
C LYS A 195 -5.93 -8.41 -8.56
N ALA A 196 -5.00 -7.96 -9.40
CA ALA A 196 -4.89 -8.37 -10.79
C ALA A 196 -4.56 -9.86 -10.91
N LEU A 197 -3.64 -10.38 -10.09
CA LEU A 197 -3.29 -11.80 -10.04
C LEU A 197 -4.50 -12.65 -9.66
N ASN A 198 -5.22 -12.30 -8.59
CA ASN A 198 -6.43 -13.02 -8.18
C ASN A 198 -7.53 -12.98 -9.26
N ALA A 199 -7.64 -11.87 -10.00
CA ALA A 199 -8.58 -11.75 -11.11
C ALA A 199 -8.18 -12.60 -12.32
N ILE A 200 -6.87 -12.74 -12.58
CA ILE A 200 -6.32 -13.64 -13.60
C ILE A 200 -6.57 -15.09 -13.20
N ASP A 201 -6.21 -15.49 -11.99
CA ASP A 201 -6.39 -16.86 -11.49
C ASP A 201 -7.87 -17.28 -11.51
N GLY A 202 -8.77 -16.39 -11.08
CA GLY A 202 -10.21 -16.65 -11.14
C GLY A 202 -10.77 -16.83 -12.56
N LYS A 203 -10.05 -16.33 -13.59
CA LYS A 203 -10.44 -16.47 -15.02
C LYS A 203 -9.58 -17.47 -15.78
N ALA A 204 -8.49 -17.98 -15.19
CA ALA A 204 -7.50 -18.82 -15.86
C ALA A 204 -8.12 -20.16 -16.31
N GLN A 205 -8.92 -20.80 -15.45
CA GLN A 205 -9.57 -22.07 -15.80
C GLN A 205 -10.58 -21.89 -16.94
N ALA A 206 -11.41 -20.86 -16.89
CA ALA A 206 -12.38 -20.56 -17.94
C ALA A 206 -11.69 -20.27 -19.30
N ALA A 207 -10.54 -19.57 -19.27
CA ALA A 207 -9.73 -19.35 -20.47
C ALA A 207 -9.10 -20.64 -20.99
N HIS A 208 -8.64 -21.54 -20.10
CA HIS A 208 -8.08 -22.83 -20.46
C HIS A 208 -9.14 -23.75 -21.09
N ASP A 209 -10.32 -23.84 -20.47
CA ASP A 209 -11.46 -24.61 -20.98
C ASP A 209 -11.90 -24.12 -22.37
N TRP A 210 -11.92 -22.80 -22.56
CA TRP A 210 -12.23 -22.21 -23.86
C TRP A 210 -11.19 -22.56 -24.94
N LEU A 211 -9.89 -22.59 -24.61
CA LEU A 211 -8.84 -23.04 -25.53
C LEU A 211 -8.97 -24.53 -25.87
N GLN A 212 -9.34 -25.38 -24.91
CA GLN A 212 -9.56 -26.81 -25.14
C GLN A 212 -10.77 -27.06 -26.05
N VAL A 213 -11.88 -26.33 -25.86
CA VAL A 213 -13.06 -26.40 -26.74
C VAL A 213 -12.71 -25.96 -28.15
N ARG A 214 -11.82 -24.97 -28.32
CA ARG A 214 -11.35 -24.53 -29.63
C ARG A 214 -10.44 -25.53 -30.32
N GLN A 215 -9.60 -26.26 -29.58
CA GLN A 215 -8.82 -27.37 -30.16
C GLN A 215 -9.73 -28.48 -30.66
N HIS A 216 -10.76 -28.87 -29.89
CA HIS A 216 -11.77 -29.83 -30.33
C HIS A 216 -12.59 -29.35 -31.53
N HIS A 217 -12.97 -28.06 -31.56
CA HIS A 217 -13.65 -27.48 -32.72
C HIS A 217 -12.74 -27.33 -33.93
N HIS A 218 -11.43 -27.12 -33.78
CA HIS A 218 -10.50 -27.08 -34.91
C HIS A 218 -10.34 -28.47 -35.55
N THR A 219 -10.46 -29.55 -34.76
CA THR A 219 -10.51 -30.93 -35.28
C THR A 219 -11.82 -31.23 -36.02
N LEU A 220 -12.95 -30.66 -35.57
CA LEU A 220 -14.27 -30.85 -36.20
C LEU A 220 -14.51 -29.93 -37.42
N LEU A 221 -14.01 -28.69 -37.39
CA LEU A 221 -14.18 -27.70 -38.47
C LEU A 221 -13.31 -28.00 -39.69
N HIS A 222 -12.19 -28.71 -39.53
CA HIS A 222 -11.42 -29.22 -40.68
C HIS A 222 -12.14 -30.33 -41.45
N GLN A 223 -13.25 -30.87 -40.91
CA GLN A 223 -14.03 -31.92 -41.56
C GLN A 223 -15.36 -31.46 -42.14
N THR A 224 -15.85 -30.23 -41.90
CA THR A 224 -17.23 -29.90 -42.37
C THR A 224 -17.52 -28.57 -43.04
N VAL A 225 -16.92 -27.39 -42.79
CA VAL A 225 -17.35 -26.18 -43.55
C VAL A 225 -16.29 -25.06 -43.56
N PRO A 226 -15.71 -24.67 -44.70
CA PRO A 226 -15.08 -23.36 -44.85
C PRO A 226 -16.10 -22.39 -45.46
N LEU A 227 -16.55 -21.35 -44.73
CA LEU A 227 -16.85 -19.99 -45.26
C LEU A 227 -17.82 -19.11 -44.44
N ILE A 228 -18.50 -19.57 -43.38
CA ILE A 228 -19.63 -18.76 -42.84
C ILE A 228 -19.47 -18.23 -41.40
N LEU A 229 -18.55 -18.74 -40.57
CA LEU A 229 -18.45 -18.30 -39.16
C LEU A 229 -17.38 -17.25 -38.81
N TRP A 230 -16.56 -16.82 -39.77
CA TRP A 230 -15.47 -15.88 -39.51
C TRP A 230 -15.87 -14.45 -39.04
N PRO A 231 -17.07 -13.91 -39.30
CA PRO A 231 -17.41 -12.56 -38.82
C PRO A 231 -17.70 -12.50 -37.32
N VAL A 232 -18.13 -13.59 -36.69
CA VAL A 232 -18.60 -13.58 -35.29
C VAL A 232 -17.41 -13.64 -34.30
N ASP A 233 -16.34 -14.33 -34.68
CA ASP A 233 -15.10 -14.43 -33.89
C ASP A 233 -14.32 -13.10 -33.82
N PHE A 234 -14.46 -12.24 -34.83
CA PHE A 234 -13.86 -10.90 -34.86
C PHE A 234 -14.58 -9.95 -33.88
N ILE A 235 -15.90 -10.07 -33.77
CA ILE A 235 -16.71 -9.24 -32.86
C ILE A 235 -16.44 -9.62 -31.40
N ALA A 236 -16.28 -10.91 -31.08
CA ALA A 236 -15.94 -11.37 -29.73
C ALA A 236 -14.56 -10.88 -29.26
N HIS A 237 -13.55 -10.88 -30.14
CA HIS A 237 -12.22 -10.33 -29.80
C HIS A 237 -12.26 -8.82 -29.56
N VAL A 238 -13.04 -8.08 -30.34
CA VAL A 238 -13.21 -6.63 -30.16
C VAL A 238 -13.93 -6.31 -28.86
N ILE A 239 -14.97 -7.07 -28.48
CA ILE A 239 -15.72 -6.85 -27.23
C ILE A 239 -14.88 -7.19 -25.99
N ILE A 240 -14.12 -8.29 -26.02
CA ILE A 240 -13.25 -8.69 -24.91
C ILE A 240 -12.10 -7.70 -24.74
N MET A 241 -11.48 -7.24 -25.84
CA MET A 241 -10.44 -6.21 -25.79
C MET A 241 -10.99 -4.86 -25.35
N HIS A 242 -12.17 -4.44 -25.84
CA HIS A 242 -12.79 -3.19 -25.42
C HIS A 242 -13.16 -3.20 -23.93
N SER A 243 -13.58 -4.34 -23.39
CA SER A 243 -13.87 -4.50 -21.96
C SER A 243 -12.60 -4.44 -21.10
N LEU A 244 -11.49 -5.03 -21.57
CA LEU A 244 -10.17 -4.93 -20.93
C LEU A 244 -9.57 -3.51 -21.02
N ILE A 245 -9.87 -2.77 -22.08
CA ILE A 245 -9.41 -1.39 -22.27
C ILE A 245 -10.18 -0.41 -21.36
N CYS A 246 -11.47 -0.64 -21.14
CA CYS A 246 -12.29 0.20 -20.24
C CYS A 246 -11.95 0.03 -18.75
N GLU A 247 -11.36 -1.09 -18.32
CA GLU A 247 -10.95 -1.30 -16.91
C GLU A 247 -9.53 -0.76 -16.61
N LEU A 248 -8.73 -0.44 -17.63
CA LEU A 248 -7.37 0.11 -17.51
C LEU A 248 -7.38 1.62 -17.69
N GLN A 249 -8.04 2.33 -16.78
CA GLN A 249 -7.97 3.79 -16.74
C GLN A 249 -6.85 4.24 -15.78
N ASP A 250 -5.98 5.10 -16.33
CA ASP A 250 -4.87 5.83 -15.72
C ASP A 250 -3.57 5.03 -15.46
N GLY A 251 -2.70 4.97 -16.48
CA GLY A 251 -1.26 4.66 -16.31
C GLY A 251 -0.57 4.00 -17.50
N CYS A 252 -1.28 3.23 -18.33
CA CYS A 252 -0.66 2.31 -19.31
C CYS A 252 -0.74 2.74 -20.78
N MET A 253 -0.70 4.05 -21.07
CA MET A 253 -0.74 4.61 -22.44
C MET A 253 0.32 4.03 -23.40
N TYR A 254 1.51 3.70 -22.89
CA TYR A 254 2.62 3.15 -23.69
C TYR A 254 2.43 1.68 -24.10
N VAL A 255 1.83 0.87 -23.23
CA VAL A 255 1.55 -0.55 -23.53
C VAL A 255 0.38 -0.66 -24.52
N LEU A 256 -0.62 0.22 -24.36
CA LEU A 256 -1.76 0.35 -25.26
C LEU A 256 -1.35 0.74 -26.68
N THR A 257 -0.48 1.74 -26.85
CA THR A 257 0.05 2.12 -28.17
C THR A 257 0.88 1.01 -28.81
N TYR A 258 1.72 0.31 -28.03
CA TYR A 258 2.53 -0.79 -28.55
C TYR A 258 1.69 -1.97 -29.04
N LEU A 259 0.63 -2.33 -28.31
CA LEU A 259 -0.31 -3.39 -28.70
C LEU A 259 -1.15 -2.98 -29.92
N LEU A 260 -1.62 -1.73 -29.99
CA LEU A 260 -2.33 -1.20 -31.16
C LEU A 260 -1.46 -1.20 -32.42
N ILE A 261 -0.20 -0.79 -32.33
CA ILE A 261 0.73 -0.78 -33.46
C ILE A 261 1.01 -2.22 -33.93
N ARG A 262 1.24 -3.16 -33.00
CA ARG A 262 1.40 -4.59 -33.36
C ARG A 262 0.14 -5.16 -34.01
N PHE A 263 -1.04 -4.74 -33.58
CA PHE A 263 -2.31 -5.19 -34.14
C PHE A 263 -2.55 -4.66 -35.56
N ILE A 264 -2.23 -3.38 -35.81
CA ILE A 264 -2.28 -2.78 -37.16
C ILE A 264 -1.27 -3.48 -38.07
N HIS A 265 -0.07 -3.79 -37.56
CA HIS A 265 0.96 -4.47 -38.32
C HIS A 265 0.57 -5.93 -38.66
N LEU A 266 -0.04 -6.65 -37.70
CA LEU A 266 -0.59 -7.99 -37.96
C LEU A 266 -1.72 -7.94 -38.99
N LYS A 267 -2.63 -6.96 -38.89
CA LYS A 267 -3.70 -6.74 -39.87
C LYS A 267 -3.12 -6.55 -41.26
N HIS A 268 -2.11 -5.69 -41.42
CA HIS A 268 -1.50 -5.39 -42.72
C HIS A 268 -0.74 -6.58 -43.33
N VAL A 269 -0.07 -7.39 -42.50
CA VAL A 269 0.58 -8.64 -42.92
C VAL A 269 -0.46 -9.68 -43.37
N TRP A 270 -1.57 -9.78 -42.64
CA TRP A 270 -2.67 -10.69 -42.97
C TRP A 270 -3.41 -10.29 -44.25
N THR A 271 -3.64 -9.00 -44.51
CA THR A 271 -4.28 -8.56 -45.76
C THR A 271 -3.43 -8.89 -46.99
N LYS A 272 -2.10 -8.86 -46.86
CA LYS A 272 -1.16 -9.24 -47.93
C LYS A 272 -1.16 -10.75 -48.19
N LEU A 273 -1.23 -11.57 -47.13
CA LEU A 273 -1.36 -13.03 -47.24
C LEU A 273 -2.72 -13.45 -47.85
N LEU A 274 -3.78 -12.71 -47.55
CA LEU A 274 -5.10 -12.95 -48.15
C LEU A 274 -5.11 -12.65 -49.65
N HIS A 275 -4.46 -11.55 -50.08
CA HIS A 275 -4.33 -11.21 -51.50
C HIS A 275 -3.47 -12.22 -52.27
N SER A 276 -2.39 -12.75 -51.68
CA SER A 276 -1.58 -13.76 -52.35
C SER A 276 -2.30 -15.10 -52.51
N HIS A 277 -3.10 -15.50 -51.53
CA HIS A 277 -3.89 -16.74 -51.62
C HIS A 277 -5.08 -16.63 -52.58
N ILE A 278 -5.72 -15.46 -52.70
CA ILE A 278 -6.82 -15.25 -53.66
C ILE A 278 -6.28 -15.19 -55.10
N CYS A 279 -5.12 -14.58 -55.36
CA CYS A 279 -4.53 -14.55 -56.71
C CYS A 279 -4.08 -15.93 -57.22
N VAL A 280 -3.59 -16.82 -56.34
CA VAL A 280 -3.20 -18.19 -56.73
C VAL A 280 -4.42 -19.06 -57.08
N SER A 281 -5.60 -18.72 -56.56
CA SER A 281 -6.84 -19.47 -56.75
C SER A 281 -7.63 -19.11 -58.01
N VAL A 282 -7.20 -18.09 -58.78
CA VAL A 282 -7.89 -17.60 -60.00
C VAL A 282 -7.06 -17.86 -61.28
N SER A 283 -5.99 -18.67 -61.20
CA SER A 283 -5.16 -19.01 -62.38
C SER A 283 -4.87 -20.51 -62.53
N VAL A 284 -5.71 -21.38 -61.97
CA VAL A 284 -5.75 -22.82 -62.29
C VAL A 284 -7.20 -23.25 -62.48
#